data_AF-A0AAD0PWY2-F1
#
_entry.id   AF-A0AAD0PWY2-F1
#
_cell.length_a   1.000
_cell.length_b   1.000
_cell.length_c   1.000
_cell.angle_alpha   90.00
_cell.angle_beta   90.00
_cell.angle_gamma   90.00
#
_symmetry.space_group_name_H-M   'P 1'
#
loop_
_entity.id
_entity.type
_entity.pdbx_description
1 polymer ?
#
loop_
_entity_poly.entity_id
_entity_poly.type
_entity_poly.pdbx_seq_one_letter_code
_entity_poly.pdbx_strand_id
1 'polypeptide(L)'
;MHDKNLEELHDKNAIPALLLEGVVPLSEVLQSIQLGEYTGRWMVEQVFALAQIKPDVLRAGDHASRESAFDTPKAVAAMHCLEALISCPFTRNSLVNYIWKSVGCRHQEWLTKAVSRLSPEAAILLALGKPGGDRISKHLQESSKALMGHISGISDHDMVDFAHHHSCFSTLYDLTGNKAILKAASPADRDKIMAGDLGL
;
A
#
# COMPACT_ATOMS: atom_id res chain seq x y z
N MET A 1 -39.76 0.94 26.44
CA MET A 1 -38.99 -0.31 26.61
C MET A 1 -38.95 -1.04 25.28
N HIS A 2 -37.84 -0.93 24.55
CA HIS A 2 -37.28 -2.00 23.70
C HIS A 2 -35.85 -1.58 23.32
N ASP A 3 -35.00 -1.49 24.34
CA ASP A 3 -33.55 -1.59 24.23
C ASP A 3 -33.20 -3.04 23.90
N LYS A 4 -33.24 -3.42 22.62
CA LYS A 4 -32.97 -4.79 22.20
C LYS A 4 -32.29 -4.93 20.83
N ASN A 5 -31.51 -3.95 20.39
CA ASN A 5 -30.81 -4.02 19.10
C ASN A 5 -29.33 -3.57 19.12
N LEU A 6 -28.67 -3.57 20.29
CA LEU A 6 -27.24 -3.25 20.39
C LEU A 6 -26.37 -4.41 20.91
N GLU A 7 -26.99 -5.56 21.20
CA GLU A 7 -26.27 -6.80 21.45
C GLU A 7 -26.39 -7.66 20.19
N GLU A 8 -25.26 -8.13 19.65
CA GLU A 8 -25.09 -8.95 18.42
C GLU A 8 -24.74 -8.22 17.11
N LEU A 9 -23.60 -7.54 17.09
CA LEU A 9 -22.76 -7.44 15.88
C LEU A 9 -21.28 -7.68 16.23
N HIS A 10 -21.02 -8.73 17.01
CA HIS A 10 -19.67 -9.29 17.17
C HIS A 10 -19.36 -10.35 16.09
N ASP A 11 -20.00 -10.27 14.92
CA ASP A 11 -19.44 -10.97 13.77
C ASP A 11 -18.23 -10.15 13.31
N LYS A 12 -17.03 -10.60 13.69
CA LYS A 12 -15.78 -9.98 13.24
C LYS A 12 -15.73 -9.82 11.72
N ASN A 13 -16.51 -10.63 10.97
CA ASN A 13 -16.62 -10.53 9.52
C ASN A 13 -17.49 -9.35 9.01
N ALA A 14 -18.24 -8.66 9.88
CA ALA A 14 -19.06 -7.51 9.51
C ALA A 14 -18.26 -6.19 9.45
N ILE A 15 -17.17 -6.07 10.22
CA ILE A 15 -16.35 -4.85 10.31
C ILE A 15 -15.88 -4.34 8.92
N PRO A 16 -15.38 -5.18 8.00
CA PRO A 16 -14.99 -4.72 6.66
C PRO A 16 -16.14 -4.11 5.86
N ALA A 17 -17.36 -4.62 6.01
CA ALA A 17 -18.54 -4.09 5.33
C ALA A 17 -18.99 -2.76 5.95
N LEU A 18 -19.04 -2.69 7.29
CA LEU A 18 -19.38 -1.48 8.03
C LEU A 18 -18.37 -0.35 7.79
N LEU A 19 -17.09 -0.68 7.63
CA LEU A 19 -16.04 0.27 7.23
C LEU A 19 -16.33 0.84 5.83
N LEU A 20 -16.64 -0.03 4.86
CA LEU A 20 -16.94 0.40 3.48
C LEU A 20 -18.23 1.22 3.38
N GLU A 21 -19.18 1.01 4.28
CA GLU A 21 -20.42 1.77 4.38
C GLU A 21 -20.25 3.08 5.19
N GLY A 22 -19.06 3.31 5.76
CA GLY A 22 -18.77 4.49 6.57
C GLY A 22 -19.43 4.49 7.96
N VAL A 23 -19.96 3.34 8.39
CA VAL A 23 -20.58 3.17 9.71
C VAL A 23 -19.52 3.10 10.81
N VAL A 24 -18.43 2.37 10.54
CA VAL A 24 -17.27 2.29 11.45
C VAL A 24 -16.14 3.15 10.90
N PRO A 25 -15.58 4.09 11.69
CA PRO A 25 -14.48 4.93 11.23
C PRO A 25 -13.18 4.13 11.10
N LEU A 26 -12.36 4.51 10.12
CA LEU A 26 -11.06 3.87 9.87
C LEU A 26 -10.11 3.96 11.08
N SER A 27 -10.21 5.01 11.89
CA SER A 27 -9.41 5.17 13.11
C SER A 27 -9.69 4.07 14.14
N GLU A 28 -10.96 3.69 14.32
CA GLU A 28 -11.34 2.57 15.18
C GLU A 28 -10.79 1.27 14.62
N VAL A 29 -10.87 1.12 13.29
CA VAL A 29 -10.32 -0.06 12.62
C VAL A 29 -8.81 -0.21 12.87
N LEU A 30 -8.05 0.88 12.74
CA LEU A 30 -6.62 0.93 12.98
C LEU A 30 -6.27 0.65 14.44
N GLN A 31 -7.07 1.16 15.39
CA GLN A 31 -6.89 0.92 16.82
C GLN A 31 -7.05 -0.57 17.14
N SER A 32 -8.09 -1.22 16.64
CA SER A 32 -8.29 -2.65 16.85
C SER A 32 -7.20 -3.51 16.20
N ILE A 33 -6.59 -3.08 15.07
CA ILE A 33 -5.39 -3.75 14.53
C ILE A 33 -4.21 -3.60 15.49
N GLN A 34 -4.00 -2.40 16.02
CA GLN A 34 -2.95 -2.12 16.99
C GLN A 34 -3.11 -2.96 18.27
N LEU A 35 -4.36 -3.20 18.69
CA LEU A 35 -4.70 -4.07 19.82
C LEU A 35 -4.63 -5.57 19.49
N GLY A 36 -4.35 -5.93 18.23
CA GLY A 36 -4.20 -7.32 17.80
C GLY A 36 -5.51 -8.08 17.59
N GLU A 37 -6.64 -7.39 17.48
CA GLU A 37 -7.95 -8.02 17.28
C GLU A 37 -8.08 -8.62 15.87
N TYR A 38 -7.38 -8.03 14.90
CA TYR A 38 -7.22 -8.51 13.52
C TYR A 38 -5.94 -7.97 12.90
N THR A 39 -5.52 -8.56 11.78
CA THR A 39 -4.31 -8.14 11.04
C THR A 39 -4.67 -7.19 9.90
N GLY A 40 -3.76 -6.27 9.55
CA GLY A 40 -3.94 -5.40 8.38
C GLY A 40 -4.10 -6.19 7.07
N ARG A 41 -3.42 -7.33 6.93
CA ARG A 41 -3.60 -8.25 5.81
C ARG A 41 -5.03 -8.75 5.69
N TRP A 42 -5.57 -9.29 6.79
CA TRP A 42 -6.93 -9.82 6.81
C TRP A 42 -7.94 -8.72 6.43
N MET A 43 -7.77 -7.51 6.99
CA MET A 43 -8.65 -6.37 6.67
C MET A 43 -8.65 -6.04 5.18
N VAL A 44 -7.46 -5.93 4.55
CA VAL A 44 -7.35 -5.66 3.11
C VAL A 44 -7.98 -6.77 2.27
N GLU A 45 -7.74 -8.04 2.61
CA GLU A 45 -8.34 -9.18 1.90
C GLU A 45 -9.88 -9.13 1.92
N GLN A 46 -10.47 -8.81 3.08
CA GLN A 46 -11.93 -8.72 3.20
C GLN A 46 -12.50 -7.50 2.47
N VAL A 47 -11.91 -6.32 2.68
CA VAL A 47 -12.36 -5.07 2.06
C VAL A 47 -12.29 -5.17 0.54
N PHE A 48 -11.23 -5.76 -0.02
CA PHE A 48 -11.10 -5.94 -1.47
C PHE A 48 -12.08 -6.98 -2.02
N ALA A 49 -12.33 -8.06 -1.29
CA ALA A 49 -13.35 -9.03 -1.67
C ALA A 49 -14.75 -8.38 -1.77
N LEU A 50 -15.12 -7.56 -0.77
CA LEU A 50 -16.40 -6.84 -0.74
C LEU A 50 -16.51 -5.76 -1.81
N ALA A 51 -15.41 -5.05 -2.07
CA ALA A 51 -15.32 -4.04 -3.13
C ALA A 51 -15.19 -4.65 -4.54
N GLN A 52 -15.14 -5.98 -4.64
CA GLN A 52 -14.90 -6.71 -5.89
C GLN A 52 -13.59 -6.29 -6.59
N ILE A 53 -12.63 -5.79 -5.82
CA ILE A 53 -11.26 -5.56 -6.25
C ILE A 53 -10.58 -6.93 -6.22
N LYS A 54 -10.67 -7.67 -7.32
CA LYS A 54 -10.03 -8.98 -7.43
C LYS A 54 -8.88 -8.91 -8.43
N PRO A 55 -7.76 -9.58 -8.15
CA PRO A 55 -6.75 -9.80 -9.15
C PRO A 55 -7.34 -10.68 -10.26
N ASP A 56 -7.14 -10.30 -11.53
CA ASP A 56 -7.62 -11.12 -12.66
C ASP A 56 -6.91 -12.47 -12.63
N VAL A 57 -7.64 -13.51 -12.24
CA VAL A 57 -7.22 -14.90 -12.41
C VAL A 57 -7.65 -15.28 -13.82
N LEU A 58 -6.75 -15.11 -14.79
CA LEU A 58 -6.93 -15.71 -16.11
C LEU A 58 -6.99 -17.23 -15.93
N ARG A 59 -8.18 -17.79 -15.73
CA ARG A 59 -8.43 -19.19 -16.03
C ARG A 59 -8.53 -19.29 -17.54
N ALA A 60 -7.74 -20.17 -18.14
CA ALA A 60 -7.86 -20.52 -19.55
C ALA A 60 -9.31 -20.96 -19.82
N GLY A 61 -10.13 -20.11 -20.44
CA GLY A 61 -11.49 -20.46 -20.85
C GLY A 61 -12.59 -19.44 -20.55
N ASP A 62 -12.42 -18.51 -19.60
CA ASP A 62 -13.43 -17.49 -19.29
C ASP A 62 -12.95 -16.09 -19.71
N HIS A 63 -13.33 -15.67 -20.92
CA HIS A 63 -13.12 -14.31 -21.43
C HIS A 63 -14.21 -13.32 -20.97
N ALA A 64 -15.00 -13.66 -19.95
CA ALA A 64 -15.85 -12.68 -19.31
C ALA A 64 -14.97 -11.75 -18.48
N SER A 65 -14.62 -10.60 -19.07
CA SER A 65 -13.93 -9.48 -18.46
C SER A 65 -14.58 -9.13 -17.11
N ARG A 66 -14.06 -9.68 -16.02
CA ARG A 66 -14.25 -9.07 -14.70
C ARG A 66 -13.31 -7.89 -14.68
N GLU A 67 -13.67 -6.81 -15.36
CA GLU A 67 -12.99 -5.54 -15.18
C GLU A 67 -12.90 -5.31 -13.67
N SER A 68 -11.68 -5.32 -13.16
CA SER A 68 -11.41 -4.99 -11.77
C SER A 68 -12.05 -3.63 -11.49
N ALA A 69 -13.06 -3.63 -10.59
CA ALA A 69 -14.02 -2.54 -10.43
C ALA A 69 -13.47 -1.37 -9.61
N PHE A 70 -12.24 -0.93 -9.91
CA PHE A 70 -11.50 0.13 -9.23
C PHE A 70 -12.22 1.49 -9.24
N ASP A 71 -13.22 1.66 -10.10
CA ASP A 71 -14.03 2.87 -10.24
C ASP A 71 -15.31 2.91 -9.39
N THR A 72 -15.65 1.81 -8.71
CA THR A 72 -16.86 1.81 -7.87
C THR A 72 -16.62 2.59 -6.57
N PRO A 73 -17.66 3.21 -5.97
CA PRO A 73 -17.53 3.89 -4.68
C PRO A 73 -16.94 2.98 -3.58
N LYS A 74 -17.33 1.71 -3.58
CA LYS A 74 -16.76 0.70 -2.66
C LYS A 74 -15.29 0.45 -2.92
N ALA A 75 -14.86 0.44 -4.18
CA ALA A 75 -13.45 0.29 -4.51
C ALA A 75 -12.63 1.52 -4.14
N VAL A 76 -13.16 2.73 -4.32
CA VAL A 76 -12.50 3.96 -3.85
C VAL A 76 -12.34 3.94 -2.33
N ALA A 77 -13.39 3.60 -1.58
CA ALA A 77 -13.32 3.45 -0.13
C ALA A 77 -12.31 2.35 0.30
N ALA A 78 -12.27 1.23 -0.43
CA ALA A 78 -11.29 0.19 -0.22
C ALA A 78 -9.84 0.65 -0.46
N MET A 79 -9.61 1.48 -1.49
CA MET A 79 -8.30 2.07 -1.75
C MET A 79 -7.89 3.06 -0.67
N HIS A 80 -8.82 3.86 -0.14
CA HIS A 80 -8.55 4.73 1.01
C HIS A 80 -8.17 3.93 2.26
N CYS A 81 -8.84 2.80 2.50
CA CYS A 81 -8.49 1.88 3.57
C CYS A 81 -7.07 1.31 3.37
N LEU A 82 -6.74 0.86 2.15
CA LEU A 82 -5.41 0.38 1.82
C LEU A 82 -4.34 1.46 2.09
N GLU A 83 -4.57 2.68 1.64
CA GLU A 83 -3.66 3.81 1.84
C GLU A 83 -3.38 4.06 3.32
N ALA A 84 -4.43 4.17 4.16
CA ALA A 84 -4.23 4.37 5.60
C ALA A 84 -3.45 3.22 6.24
N LEU A 85 -3.73 1.98 5.84
CA LEU A 85 -3.04 0.79 6.36
C LEU A 85 -1.57 0.73 5.91
N ILE A 86 -1.21 1.24 4.73
CA ILE A 86 0.17 1.39 4.29
C ILE A 86 0.86 2.51 5.09
N SER A 87 0.17 3.61 5.33
CA SER A 87 0.71 4.75 6.09
C SER A 87 0.92 4.45 7.57
N CYS A 88 0.15 3.52 8.16
CA CYS A 88 0.27 3.15 9.57
C CYS A 88 1.53 2.32 9.88
N PRO A 89 2.43 2.79 10.78
CA PRO A 89 3.73 2.14 11.03
C PRO A 89 3.65 0.67 11.48
N PHE A 90 2.65 0.33 12.30
CA PHE A 90 2.51 -1.02 12.88
C PHE A 90 1.91 -2.05 11.89
N THR A 91 1.23 -1.60 10.83
CA THR A 91 0.72 -2.47 9.76
C THR A 91 1.63 -2.52 8.55
N ARG A 92 2.30 -1.40 8.24
CA ARG A 92 3.07 -1.16 7.02
C ARG A 92 3.93 -2.34 6.58
N ASN A 93 4.86 -2.77 7.44
CA ASN A 93 5.83 -3.80 7.05
C ASN A 93 5.17 -5.13 6.69
N SER A 94 4.18 -5.57 7.47
CA SER A 94 3.47 -6.83 7.20
C SER A 94 2.62 -6.75 5.92
N LEU A 95 1.97 -5.61 5.71
CA LEU A 95 1.04 -5.40 4.61
C LEU A 95 1.77 -5.18 3.28
N VAL A 96 2.81 -4.34 3.26
CA VAL A 96 3.63 -4.09 2.07
C VAL A 96 4.32 -5.37 1.61
N ASN A 97 4.84 -6.17 2.54
CA ASN A 97 5.38 -7.50 2.23
C ASN A 97 4.32 -8.42 1.62
N TYR A 98 3.11 -8.44 2.17
CA TYR A 98 2.01 -9.22 1.62
C TYR A 98 1.67 -8.79 0.19
N ILE A 99 1.53 -7.48 -0.06
CA ILE A 99 1.20 -6.93 -1.38
C ILE A 99 2.25 -7.34 -2.40
N TRP A 100 3.54 -7.14 -2.12
CA TRP A 100 4.60 -7.50 -3.05
C TRP A 100 4.74 -9.01 -3.26
N LYS A 101 4.73 -9.81 -2.20
CA LYS A 101 4.96 -11.27 -2.30
C LYS A 101 3.77 -12.03 -2.85
N SER A 102 2.55 -11.58 -2.56
CA SER A 102 1.33 -12.34 -2.86
C SER A 102 0.57 -11.79 -4.06
N VAL A 103 0.48 -10.46 -4.20
CA VAL A 103 -0.33 -9.82 -5.23
C VAL A 103 0.54 -9.33 -6.40
N GLY A 104 1.61 -8.59 -6.12
CA GLY A 104 2.51 -8.01 -7.13
C GLY A 104 3.20 -9.05 -8.01
N CYS A 105 3.55 -10.23 -7.47
CA CYS A 105 4.14 -11.33 -8.24
C CYS A 105 3.16 -12.05 -9.18
N ARG A 106 1.84 -11.96 -8.92
CA ARG A 106 0.83 -12.80 -9.59
C ARG A 106 -0.12 -12.01 -10.49
N HIS A 107 -0.28 -10.71 -10.24
CA HIS A 107 -1.29 -9.89 -10.89
C HIS A 107 -0.77 -8.46 -11.13
N GLN A 108 0.09 -8.34 -12.14
CA GLN A 108 0.81 -7.11 -12.44
C GLN A 108 -0.11 -5.93 -12.79
N GLU A 109 -1.11 -6.15 -13.65
CA GLU A 109 -2.07 -5.11 -14.04
C GLU A 109 -2.88 -4.61 -12.85
N TRP A 110 -3.18 -5.49 -11.89
CA TRP A 110 -3.87 -5.13 -10.67
C TRP A 110 -3.05 -4.14 -9.84
N LEU A 111 -1.75 -4.40 -9.66
CA LEU A 111 -0.88 -3.51 -8.88
C LEU A 111 -0.72 -2.16 -9.57
N THR A 112 -0.59 -2.14 -10.89
CA THR A 112 -0.58 -0.89 -11.68
C THR A 112 -1.86 -0.07 -11.48
N LYS A 113 -3.03 -0.71 -11.52
CA LYS A 113 -4.33 -0.04 -11.29
C LYS A 113 -4.53 0.41 -9.85
N ALA A 114 -4.06 -0.37 -8.88
CA ALA A 114 -4.11 0.01 -7.48
C ALA A 114 -3.25 1.26 -7.23
N VAL A 115 -2.02 1.27 -7.76
CA VAL A 115 -1.07 2.37 -7.56
C VAL A 115 -1.55 3.67 -8.17
N SER A 116 -2.21 3.66 -9.32
CA SER A 116 -2.78 4.88 -9.90
C SER A 116 -3.92 5.50 -9.08
N ARG A 117 -4.44 4.78 -8.07
CA ARG A 117 -5.47 5.24 -7.13
C ARG A 117 -4.92 5.61 -5.76
N LEU A 118 -3.63 5.34 -5.50
CA LEU A 118 -2.99 5.71 -4.24
C LEU A 118 -2.50 7.15 -4.31
N SER A 119 -2.49 7.83 -3.17
CA SER A 119 -1.73 9.06 -3.05
C SER A 119 -0.24 8.84 -3.35
N PRO A 120 0.49 9.89 -3.76
CA PRO A 120 1.92 9.78 -4.00
C PRO A 120 2.70 9.30 -2.76
N GLU A 121 2.25 9.70 -1.56
CA GLU A 121 2.83 9.27 -0.28
C GLU A 121 2.71 7.74 -0.10
N ALA A 122 1.50 7.21 -0.27
CA ALA A 122 1.25 5.78 -0.14
C ALA A 122 1.98 4.96 -1.21
N ALA A 123 2.12 5.50 -2.43
CA ALA A 123 2.90 4.88 -3.48
C ALA A 123 4.40 4.82 -3.14
N ILE A 124 4.98 5.88 -2.57
CA ILE A 124 6.37 5.86 -2.05
C ILE A 124 6.51 4.80 -0.97
N LEU A 125 5.63 4.79 0.03
CA LEU A 125 5.68 3.83 1.13
C LEU A 125 5.57 2.38 0.66
N LEU A 126 4.72 2.12 -0.34
CA LEU A 126 4.61 0.82 -0.97
C LEU A 126 5.90 0.45 -1.70
N ALA A 127 6.50 1.39 -2.44
CA ALA A 127 7.75 1.17 -3.18
C ALA A 127 8.96 0.92 -2.26
N LEU A 128 9.06 1.63 -1.14
CA LEU A 128 10.14 1.46 -0.16
C LEU A 128 10.15 0.06 0.49
N GLY A 129 9.00 -0.59 0.62
CA GLY A 129 8.94 -1.96 1.15
C GLY A 129 9.06 -3.06 0.10
N LYS A 130 9.51 -2.74 -1.13
CA LYS A 130 9.78 -3.73 -2.17
C LYS A 130 10.86 -4.72 -1.69
N PRO A 131 10.64 -6.05 -1.79
CA PRO A 131 11.66 -7.03 -1.42
C PRO A 131 12.88 -6.93 -2.36
N GLY A 132 14.08 -6.86 -1.78
CA GLY A 132 15.36 -6.91 -2.50
C GLY A 132 15.82 -8.33 -2.84
N GLY A 133 16.78 -8.45 -3.78
CA GLY A 133 17.46 -9.70 -4.14
C GLY A 133 17.63 -9.93 -5.65
N ASP A 134 18.64 -10.70 -6.05
CA ASP A 134 19.05 -10.89 -7.46
C ASP A 134 18.04 -11.64 -8.35
N ARG A 135 16.98 -12.20 -7.74
CA ARG A 135 15.90 -12.93 -8.44
C ARG A 135 14.55 -12.24 -8.28
N ILE A 136 14.51 -10.93 -8.49
CA ILE A 136 13.25 -10.22 -8.70
C ILE A 136 12.65 -10.78 -10.00
N SER A 137 11.49 -11.44 -9.90
CA SER A 137 10.77 -11.95 -11.07
C SER A 137 10.52 -10.81 -12.06
N LYS A 138 10.57 -11.08 -13.37
CA LYS A 138 10.32 -10.09 -14.42
C LYS A 138 9.05 -9.26 -14.17
N HIS A 139 8.02 -9.89 -13.61
CA HIS A 139 6.75 -9.26 -13.22
C HIS A 139 6.89 -8.16 -12.16
N LEU A 140 7.74 -8.37 -11.16
CA LEU A 140 8.03 -7.36 -10.14
C LEU A 140 8.76 -6.13 -10.72
N GLN A 141 9.53 -6.31 -11.80
CA GLN A 141 10.21 -5.19 -12.47
C GLN A 141 9.20 -4.27 -13.17
N GLU A 142 8.19 -4.83 -13.82
CA GLU A 142 7.19 -4.04 -14.54
C GLU A 142 6.23 -3.30 -13.60
N SER A 143 5.76 -3.93 -12.52
CA SER A 143 5.02 -3.21 -11.47
C SER A 143 5.85 -2.13 -10.80
N SER A 144 7.16 -2.37 -10.63
CA SER A 144 8.09 -1.35 -10.13
C SER A 144 8.18 -0.16 -11.08
N LYS A 145 8.15 -0.37 -12.40
CA LYS A 145 8.15 0.74 -13.38
C LYS A 145 6.88 1.59 -13.28
N ALA A 146 5.71 0.95 -13.12
CA ALA A 146 4.45 1.68 -12.93
C ALA A 146 4.47 2.54 -11.66
N LEU A 147 4.97 1.99 -10.56
CA LEU A 147 5.20 2.73 -9.31
C LEU A 147 6.15 3.91 -9.50
N MET A 148 7.29 3.69 -10.16
CA MET A 148 8.24 4.78 -10.41
C MET A 148 7.69 5.86 -11.34
N GLY A 149 6.83 5.50 -12.31
CA GLY A 149 6.11 6.48 -13.13
C GLY A 149 5.24 7.40 -12.28
N HIS A 150 4.50 6.85 -11.31
CA HIS A 150 3.66 7.63 -10.40
C HIS A 150 4.50 8.50 -9.45
N ILE A 151 5.60 7.96 -8.92
CA ILE A 151 6.52 8.66 -8.01
C ILE A 151 7.29 9.78 -8.73
N SER A 152 7.59 9.60 -10.03
CA SER A 152 8.36 10.59 -10.81
C SER A 152 7.65 11.93 -11.01
N GLY A 153 6.33 11.98 -10.79
CA GLY A 153 5.55 13.21 -10.84
C GLY A 153 5.56 14.03 -9.54
N ILE A 154 6.18 13.50 -8.47
CA ILE A 154 6.27 14.18 -7.18
C ILE A 154 7.36 15.25 -7.24
N SER A 155 7.07 16.45 -6.74
CA SER A 155 8.05 17.54 -6.75
C SER A 155 9.24 17.24 -5.84
N ASP A 156 10.40 17.81 -6.15
CA ASP A 156 11.60 17.70 -5.30
C ASP A 156 11.32 18.18 -3.87
N HIS A 157 10.48 19.20 -3.70
CA HIS A 157 10.10 19.72 -2.39
C HIS A 157 9.30 18.70 -1.59
N ASP A 158 8.26 18.11 -2.19
CA ASP A 158 7.42 17.10 -1.53
C ASP A 158 8.21 15.83 -1.20
N MET A 159 9.16 15.43 -2.05
CA MET A 159 10.06 14.31 -1.78
C MET A 159 10.97 14.57 -0.57
N VAL A 160 11.50 15.79 -0.45
CA VAL A 160 12.33 16.19 0.70
C VAL A 160 11.49 16.23 1.98
N ASP A 161 10.29 16.80 1.91
CA ASP A 161 9.38 16.87 3.06
C ASP A 161 8.97 15.47 3.54
N PHE A 162 8.68 14.56 2.59
CA PHE A 162 8.45 13.15 2.89
C PHE A 162 9.65 12.51 3.58
N ALA A 163 10.87 12.74 3.07
CA ALA A 163 12.09 12.17 3.64
C ALA A 163 12.33 12.64 5.07
N HIS A 164 12.04 13.91 5.37
CA HIS A 164 12.06 14.46 6.73
C HIS A 164 11.02 13.79 7.63
N HIS A 165 9.76 13.73 7.16
CA HIS A 165 8.66 13.20 7.96
C HIS A 165 8.86 11.72 8.33
N HIS A 166 9.33 10.91 7.38
CA HIS A 166 9.53 9.46 7.58
C HIS A 166 10.98 9.07 7.92
N SER A 167 11.89 10.05 8.07
CA SER A 167 13.31 9.83 8.38
C SER A 167 13.99 8.79 7.47
N CYS A 168 13.72 8.85 6.16
CA CYS A 168 14.05 7.79 5.20
C CYS A 168 14.93 8.25 4.03
N PHE A 169 15.83 9.22 4.26
CA PHE A 169 16.67 9.84 3.23
C PHE A 169 17.43 8.84 2.36
N SER A 170 18.17 7.91 2.98
CA SER A 170 18.99 6.94 2.24
C SER A 170 18.14 6.06 1.34
N THR A 171 17.15 5.39 1.91
CA THR A 171 16.26 4.48 1.18
C THR A 171 15.45 5.17 0.09
N LEU A 172 15.04 6.43 0.30
CA LEU A 172 14.30 7.19 -0.71
C LEU A 172 15.21 7.67 -1.84
N TYR A 173 16.46 8.04 -1.52
CA TYR A 173 17.47 8.33 -2.54
C TYR A 173 17.78 7.08 -3.37
N ASP A 174 18.02 5.93 -2.73
CA ASP A 174 18.30 4.66 -3.44
C ASP A 174 17.15 4.26 -4.39
N LEU A 175 15.92 4.55 -3.98
CA LEU A 175 14.72 4.29 -4.78
C LEU A 175 14.58 5.23 -6.00
N THR A 176 14.89 6.52 -5.83
CA THR A 176 14.51 7.58 -6.78
C THR A 176 15.67 8.21 -7.53
N GLY A 177 16.89 8.12 -7.01
CA GLY A 177 18.05 8.88 -7.47
C GLY A 177 17.91 10.40 -7.32
N ASN A 178 16.95 10.90 -6.53
CA ASN A 178 16.65 12.32 -6.46
C ASN A 178 17.76 13.10 -5.70
N LYS A 179 18.48 13.95 -6.43
CA LYS A 179 19.60 14.76 -5.89
C LYS A 179 19.15 15.81 -4.85
N ALA A 180 17.89 16.24 -4.85
CA ALA A 180 17.36 17.14 -3.83
C ALA A 180 17.33 16.46 -2.46
N ILE A 181 17.01 15.16 -2.40
CA ILE A 181 17.05 14.36 -1.16
C ILE A 181 18.47 14.30 -0.61
N LEU A 182 19.46 14.01 -1.46
CA LEU A 182 20.88 13.99 -1.06
C LEU A 182 21.33 15.35 -0.50
N LYS A 183 20.90 16.45 -1.14
CA LYS A 183 21.20 17.81 -0.67
C LYS A 183 20.50 18.15 0.65
N ALA A 184 19.31 17.65 0.90
CA ALA A 184 18.58 17.89 2.15
C ALA A 184 19.04 16.98 3.31
N ALA A 185 19.62 15.81 3.00
CA ALA A 185 20.06 14.83 3.98
C ALA A 185 21.11 15.39 4.96
N SER A 186 21.05 14.90 6.20
CA SER A 186 22.06 15.16 7.23
C SER A 186 23.44 14.63 6.79
N PRO A 187 24.57 15.14 7.32
CA PRO A 187 25.90 14.60 7.00
C PRO A 187 25.98 13.07 7.21
N ALA A 188 25.42 12.57 8.31
CA ALA A 188 25.42 11.13 8.61
C ALA A 188 24.61 10.31 7.58
N ASP A 189 23.51 10.85 7.04
CA ASP A 189 22.72 10.16 6.02
C ASP A 189 23.34 10.29 4.62
N ARG A 190 24.01 11.41 4.33
CA ARG A 190 24.82 11.55 3.10
C ARG A 190 25.94 10.53 3.07
N ASP A 191 26.63 10.31 4.19
CA ASP A 191 27.70 9.32 4.27
C ASP A 191 27.16 7.91 4.00
N LYS A 192 25.97 7.56 4.51
CA LYS A 192 25.30 6.30 4.19
C LYS A 192 24.96 6.17 2.71
N ILE A 193 24.40 7.23 2.12
CA ILE A 193 24.07 7.26 0.68
C ILE A 193 25.33 7.05 -0.16
N MET A 194 26.40 7.81 0.13
CA MET A 194 27.65 7.71 -0.63
C MET A 194 28.35 6.37 -0.43
N ALA A 195 28.29 5.78 0.76
CA ALA A 195 28.78 4.41 1.00
C ALA A 195 27.99 3.39 0.16
N GLY A 196 26.67 3.53 0.11
CA GLY A 196 25.79 2.72 -0.75
C GLY A 196 26.12 2.84 -2.23
N ASP A 197 26.31 4.05 -2.74
CA ASP A 197 26.71 4.31 -4.14
C ASP A 197 28.08 3.70 -4.50
N LEU A 198 28.96 3.53 -3.50
CA LEU A 198 30.28 2.92 -3.66
C LEU A 198 30.27 1.38 -3.46
N GLY A 199 29.13 0.80 -3.07
CA GLY A 199 28.99 -0.63 -2.79
C GLY A 199 29.72 -1.10 -1.53
N LEU A 200 29.84 -0.21 -0.53
CA LEU A 200 30.60 -0.42 0.72
C LEU A 200 29.69 -0.73 1.91
#